data_AF-A0A3S8U228-F1
#
_entry.id   AF-A0A3S8U228-F1
#
_cell.length_a   1.000
_cell.length_b   1.000
_cell.length_c   1.000
_cell.angle_alpha   90.00
_cell.angle_beta   90.00
_cell.angle_gamma   90.00
#
_symmetry.space_group_name_H-M   'P 1'
#
loop_
_entity.id
_entity.type
_entity.pdbx_description
1 polymer ?
#
loop_
_entity_poly.entity_id
_entity_poly.type
_entity_poly.pdbx_seq_one_letter_code
_entity_poly.pdbx_strand_id
1 'polypeptide(L)'
;MEPCYIPFDIDNWRSIPAIEERVATQGDLNDCVAVFATGAGQSEVVTNPGLPALATLKNEDGTTETVVIVQIEKQIGGPLTVVGYILPSGGNGIGTLPEFNIIEYSKD
;
A
#
# COMPACT_ATOMS: atom_id res chain seq x y z
N MET A 1 12.89 17.79 -3.98
CA MET A 1 12.16 16.56 -4.29
C MET A 1 10.69 16.91 -4.27
N GLU A 2 9.99 16.71 -5.37
CA GLU A 2 8.54 16.77 -5.36
C GLU A 2 7.99 15.63 -4.50
N PRO A 3 6.85 15.79 -3.82
CA PRO A 3 6.26 14.70 -3.07
C PRO A 3 5.86 13.56 -4.02
N CYS A 4 6.30 12.33 -3.73
CA CYS A 4 6.01 11.13 -4.51
C CYS A 4 4.50 10.90 -4.74
N TYR A 5 3.69 11.31 -3.77
CA TYR A 5 2.27 10.98 -3.70
C TYR A 5 1.46 12.27 -3.72
N ILE A 6 1.20 12.77 -4.92
CA ILE A 6 0.35 13.95 -5.16
C ILE A 6 -1.13 13.54 -5.22
N PRO A 7 -2.06 14.49 -5.06
CA PRO A 7 -3.48 14.21 -5.24
C PRO A 7 -3.77 13.56 -6.59
N PHE A 8 -4.71 12.62 -6.63
CA PHE A 8 -5.12 11.92 -7.84
C PHE A 8 -6.65 11.76 -7.89
N ASP A 9 -7.16 11.57 -9.10
CA ASP A 9 -8.58 11.21 -9.30
C ASP A 9 -8.76 9.73 -8.97
N ILE A 10 -9.65 9.44 -8.01
CA ILE A 10 -9.90 8.09 -7.55
C ILE A 10 -10.31 7.17 -8.68
N ASP A 11 -10.98 7.64 -9.73
CA ASP A 11 -11.38 6.79 -10.87
C ASP A 11 -10.17 6.23 -11.65
N ASN A 12 -9.00 6.85 -11.51
CA ASN A 12 -7.74 6.42 -12.13
C ASN A 12 -6.87 5.56 -11.19
N TRP A 13 -7.40 5.06 -10.08
CA TRP A 13 -6.62 4.33 -9.07
C TRP A 13 -5.83 3.14 -9.62
N ARG A 14 -6.30 2.49 -10.70
CA ARG A 14 -5.65 1.34 -11.33
C ARG A 14 -4.30 1.68 -12.00
N SER A 15 -4.06 2.93 -12.35
CA SER A 15 -2.79 3.34 -12.96
C SER A 15 -1.70 3.65 -11.93
N ILE A 16 -2.02 3.58 -10.64
CA ILE A 16 -1.07 3.87 -9.57
C ILE A 16 -0.02 2.75 -9.50
N PRO A 17 1.28 3.07 -9.55
CA PRO A 17 2.34 2.06 -9.39
C PRO A 17 2.24 1.33 -8.05
N ALA A 18 2.47 0.02 -8.07
CA ALA A 18 2.40 -0.85 -6.90
C ALA A 18 3.48 -1.94 -6.92
N ILE A 19 3.80 -2.49 -5.75
CA ILE A 19 4.73 -3.61 -5.54
C ILE A 19 3.94 -4.87 -5.14
N GLU A 20 4.14 -5.97 -5.85
CA GLU A 20 3.34 -7.21 -5.67
C GLU A 20 4.13 -8.52 -5.60
N GLU A 21 5.39 -8.53 -6.04
CA GLU A 21 6.13 -9.80 -6.26
C GLU A 21 7.50 -9.83 -5.57
N ARG A 22 7.77 -8.83 -4.75
CA ARG A 22 9.00 -8.75 -3.96
C ARG A 22 8.81 -7.83 -2.78
N VAL A 23 9.70 -7.97 -1.80
CA VAL A 23 9.87 -7.00 -0.72
C VAL A 23 10.43 -5.71 -1.30
N ALA A 24 9.88 -4.59 -0.86
CA ALA A 24 10.35 -3.27 -1.25
C ALA A 24 11.73 -2.97 -0.67
N THR A 25 12.49 -2.19 -1.42
CA THR A 25 13.84 -1.75 -1.12
C THR A 25 13.86 -0.24 -0.97
N GLN A 26 14.98 0.32 -0.49
CA GLN A 26 15.14 1.77 -0.43
C GLN A 26 15.06 2.44 -1.82
N GLY A 27 15.44 1.72 -2.89
CA GLY A 27 15.29 2.23 -4.25
C GLY A 27 13.83 2.46 -4.62
N ASP A 28 12.94 1.56 -4.20
CA ASP A 28 11.50 1.65 -4.50
C ASP A 28 10.80 2.83 -3.82
N LEU A 29 11.29 3.21 -2.64
CA LEU A 29 10.86 4.43 -1.96
C LEU A 29 11.27 5.68 -2.75
N ASN A 30 12.47 5.67 -3.31
CA ASN A 30 12.98 6.78 -4.10
C ASN A 30 12.27 6.87 -5.46
N ASP A 31 11.86 5.74 -6.02
CA ASP A 31 11.12 5.63 -7.28
C ASP A 31 9.60 5.79 -7.10
N CYS A 32 9.13 6.04 -5.87
CA CYS A 32 7.72 6.28 -5.54
C CYS A 32 6.78 5.11 -5.90
N VAL A 33 7.28 3.87 -5.86
CA VAL A 33 6.49 2.65 -6.11
C VAL A 33 6.21 1.85 -4.84
N ALA A 34 6.83 2.24 -3.73
CA ALA A 34 6.64 1.65 -2.40
C ALA A 34 6.53 2.73 -1.32
N VAL A 35 5.85 2.39 -0.22
CA VAL A 35 5.62 3.31 0.90
C VAL A 35 6.56 3.01 2.07
N PHE A 36 7.00 1.77 2.22
CA PHE A 36 8.00 1.38 3.21
C PHE A 36 9.00 0.38 2.64
N ALA A 37 10.18 0.31 3.24
CA ALA A 37 11.19 -0.70 2.95
C ALA A 37 11.71 -1.24 4.28
N THR A 38 11.38 -2.49 4.57
CA THR A 38 11.95 -3.18 5.74
C THR A 38 13.31 -3.74 5.34
N GLY A 39 14.31 -3.67 6.23
CA GLY A 39 15.63 -4.22 5.96
C GLY A 39 15.61 -5.70 5.55
N ALA A 40 16.73 -6.19 5.00
CA ALA A 40 16.82 -7.58 4.53
C ALA A 40 16.41 -8.59 5.61
N GLY A 41 15.53 -9.53 5.24
CA GLY A 41 15.05 -10.59 6.12
C GLY A 41 14.06 -10.15 7.21
N GLN A 42 13.46 -8.96 7.09
CA GLN A 42 12.42 -8.49 8.01
C GLN A 42 11.00 -8.72 7.51
N SER A 43 10.82 -8.86 6.20
CA SER A 43 9.52 -9.13 5.56
C SER A 43 9.63 -10.21 4.49
N GLU A 44 8.49 -10.81 4.18
CA GLU A 44 8.26 -11.72 3.06
C GLU A 44 7.17 -11.14 2.15
N VAL A 45 7.29 -11.42 0.86
CA VAL A 45 6.30 -11.01 -0.14
C VAL A 45 4.97 -11.75 0.07
N VAL A 46 3.87 -11.03 -0.10
CA VAL A 46 2.55 -11.65 -0.29
C VAL A 46 2.33 -11.83 -1.79
N THR A 47 2.27 -13.08 -2.27
CA THR A 47 2.23 -13.38 -3.70
C THR A 47 0.87 -13.08 -4.33
N ASN A 48 0.89 -12.40 -5.48
CA ASN A 48 -0.25 -12.16 -6.37
C ASN A 48 -1.50 -11.54 -5.71
N PRO A 49 -1.36 -10.42 -4.96
CA PRO A 49 -2.51 -9.72 -4.38
C PRO A 49 -3.39 -9.05 -5.44
N GLY A 50 -2.86 -8.66 -6.61
CA GLY A 50 -3.63 -7.92 -7.63
C GLY A 50 -3.59 -6.40 -7.45
N LEU A 51 -2.50 -5.86 -6.89
CA LEU A 51 -2.34 -4.43 -6.61
C LEU A 51 -2.17 -3.57 -7.89
N PRO A 52 -2.41 -2.24 -7.84
CA PRO A 52 -3.03 -1.51 -6.74
C PRO A 52 -4.41 -2.09 -6.36
N ALA A 53 -4.93 -1.79 -5.18
CA ALA A 53 -6.26 -2.20 -4.76
C ALA A 53 -7.03 -1.03 -4.15
N LEU A 54 -8.30 -0.89 -4.52
CA LEU A 54 -9.20 0.07 -3.91
C LEU A 54 -9.68 -0.50 -2.58
N ALA A 55 -9.55 0.30 -1.52
CA ALA A 55 -9.93 -0.11 -0.18
C ALA A 55 -10.50 1.07 0.61
N THR A 56 -11.06 0.75 1.77
CA THR A 56 -11.35 1.74 2.80
C THR A 56 -10.55 1.45 4.06
N LEU A 57 -9.88 2.48 4.60
CA LEU A 57 -9.20 2.45 5.89
C LEU A 57 -10.16 2.87 7.00
N LYS A 58 -10.20 2.10 8.10
CA LYS A 58 -10.90 2.50 9.32
C LYS A 58 -9.97 3.27 10.24
N ASN A 59 -10.25 4.56 10.45
CA ASN A 59 -9.50 5.42 11.35
C ASN A 59 -9.85 5.13 12.83
N GLU A 60 -8.96 5.57 13.73
CA GLU A 60 -9.15 5.40 15.19
C GLU A 60 -10.39 6.12 15.73
N ASP A 61 -10.78 7.23 15.11
CA ASP A 61 -11.98 8.00 15.45
C ASP A 61 -13.28 7.35 14.93
N GLY A 62 -13.18 6.20 14.25
CA GLY A 62 -14.29 5.44 13.69
C GLY A 62 -14.74 5.94 12.32
N THR A 63 -14.10 6.97 11.76
CA THR A 63 -14.34 7.37 10.36
C THR A 63 -13.70 6.37 9.40
N THR A 64 -14.18 6.40 8.16
CA THR A 64 -13.67 5.56 7.09
C THR A 64 -13.22 6.44 5.94
N GLU A 65 -12.02 6.18 5.42
CA GLU A 65 -11.45 6.92 4.30
C GLU A 65 -11.14 5.99 3.13
N THR A 66 -11.41 6.43 1.90
CA THR A 66 -11.05 5.69 0.69
C THR A 66 -9.57 5.85 0.40
N VAL A 67 -8.88 4.73 0.18
CA VAL A 67 -7.44 4.68 -0.06
C VAL A 67 -7.12 3.70 -1.18
N VAL A 68 -5.91 3.80 -1.70
CA VAL A 68 -5.37 2.82 -2.66
C VAL A 68 -4.20 2.11 -2.03
N ILE A 69 -4.31 0.79 -1.88
CA ILE A 69 -3.23 -0.06 -1.42
C ILE A 69 -2.27 -0.30 -2.58
N VAL A 70 -0.99 -0.06 -2.35
CA VAL A 70 0.08 -0.20 -3.36
C VAL A 70 1.17 -1.17 -2.95
N GLN A 71 1.15 -1.65 -1.71
CA GLN A 71 2.15 -2.55 -1.18
C GLN A 71 1.53 -3.41 -0.08
N ILE A 72 1.78 -4.72 -0.12
CA ILE A 72 1.41 -5.64 0.96
C ILE A 72 2.61 -6.56 1.22
N GLU A 73 3.10 -6.58 2.45
CA GLU A 73 4.18 -7.46 2.89
C GLU A 73 3.86 -8.11 4.23
N LYS A 74 4.32 -9.33 4.45
CA LYS A 74 4.15 -10.01 5.73
C LYS A 74 5.44 -9.93 6.54
N GLN A 75 5.32 -9.60 7.82
CA GLN A 75 6.46 -9.53 8.72
C GLN A 75 7.02 -10.94 9.00
N ILE A 76 8.34 -11.11 8.87
CA ILE A 76 9.00 -12.37 9.25
C ILE A 76 9.03 -12.49 10.78
N GLY A 77 8.61 -13.65 11.29
CA GLY A 77 8.58 -13.92 12.73
C GLY A 77 7.44 -13.24 13.49
N GLY A 78 6.57 -12.50 12.80
CA GLY A 78 5.36 -11.88 13.35
C GLY A 78 4.10 -12.31 12.61
N PRO A 79 2.92 -12.13 13.21
CA PRO A 79 1.65 -12.42 12.54
C PRO A 79 1.18 -11.29 11.61
N LEU A 80 1.88 -10.13 11.62
CA LEU A 80 1.40 -8.91 11.01
C LEU A 80 1.64 -8.91 9.49
N THR A 81 0.59 -8.55 8.75
CA THR A 81 0.69 -8.17 7.34
C THR A 81 0.57 -6.66 7.25
N VAL A 82 1.62 -6.03 6.76
CA VAL A 82 1.78 -4.58 6.67
C VAL A 82 1.34 -4.12 5.29
N VAL A 83 0.61 -3.00 5.27
CA VAL A 83 0.01 -2.43 4.07
C VAL A 83 0.55 -1.02 3.88
N GLY A 84 1.07 -0.73 2.70
CA GLY A 84 1.38 0.61 2.23
C GLY A 84 0.25 1.13 1.35
N TYR A 85 -0.24 2.33 1.65
CA TYR A 85 -1.36 2.93 0.92
C TYR A 85 -1.14 4.40 0.60
N ILE A 86 -1.93 4.91 -0.33
CA ILE A 86 -1.92 6.30 -0.81
C ILE A 86 -3.33 6.88 -0.64
N LEU A 87 -3.38 8.16 -0.27
CA LEU A 87 -4.62 8.94 -0.10
C LEU A 87 -4.97 9.67 -1.40
N PRO A 88 -6.26 9.73 -1.82
CA PRO A 88 -6.67 10.50 -3.00
C PRO A 88 -6.34 12.00 -2.91
N SER A 89 -6.31 12.54 -1.69
CA SER A 89 -5.88 13.90 -1.37
C SER A 89 -4.36 14.11 -1.43
N GLY A 90 -3.59 13.07 -1.77
CA GLY A 90 -2.14 13.05 -1.73
C GLY A 90 -1.60 12.61 -0.37
N GLY A 91 -0.34 12.17 -0.37
CA GLY A 91 0.31 11.55 0.78
C GLY A 91 0.11 10.02 0.83
N ASN A 92 0.78 9.40 1.79
CA ASN A 92 0.85 7.96 1.95
C ASN A 92 0.85 7.58 3.42
N GLY A 93 0.57 6.32 3.69
CA GLY A 93 0.59 5.77 5.05
C GLY A 93 0.91 4.29 5.08
N ILE A 94 1.15 3.81 6.31
CA ILE A 94 1.40 2.40 6.61
C ILE A 94 0.35 1.97 7.63
N GLY A 95 -0.24 0.81 7.42
CA GLY A 95 -1.18 0.19 8.34
C GLY A 95 -1.02 -1.32 8.39
N THR A 96 -1.92 -1.98 9.08
CA THR A 96 -2.02 -3.45 9.09
C THR A 96 -3.22 -3.91 8.28
N LEU A 97 -3.11 -5.04 7.56
CA LEU A 97 -4.17 -5.54 6.67
C LEU A 97 -5.58 -5.57 7.30
N PRO A 98 -5.77 -5.94 8.59
CA PRO A 98 -7.09 -5.93 9.23
C PRO A 98 -7.76 -4.54 9.37
N GLU A 99 -7.01 -3.45 9.23
CA GLU A 99 -7.55 -2.08 9.26
C GLU A 99 -8.26 -1.70 7.95
N PHE A 100 -8.06 -2.49 6.89
CA PHE A 100 -8.57 -2.21 5.56
C PHE A 100 -9.71 -3.15 5.19
N ASN A 101 -10.75 -2.58 4.61
CA ASN A 101 -11.75 -3.34 3.85
C ASN A 101 -11.46 -3.16 2.36
N ILE A 102 -10.93 -4.20 1.73
CA ILE A 102 -10.60 -4.19 0.30
C ILE A 102 -11.89 -4.34 -0.50
N ILE A 103 -12.10 -3.41 -1.43
CA ILE A 103 -13.27 -3.36 -2.31
C ILE A 103 -12.98 -4.10 -3.61
N GLU A 104 -11.83 -3.81 -4.22
CA GLU A 104 -11.48 -4.30 -5.56
C GLU A 104 -9.96 -4.33 -5.76
N TYR A 105 -9.45 -5.37 -6.41
CA TYR A 105 -8.07 -5.46 -6.88
C TYR A 105 -7.98 -5.06 -8.36
N SER A 106 -6.87 -4.46 -8.78
CA SER A 106 -6.71 -4.00 -10.18
C SER A 106 -6.58 -5.15 -11.18
N LYS A 107 -6.16 -6.33 -10.71
CA LYS A 107 -6.00 -7.56 -11.49
C LYS A 107 -6.80 -8.67 -10.83
N ASP A 108 -8.01 -8.89 -11.32
CA ASP A 108 -8.81 -10.10 -11.10
C ASP A 108 -8.82 -10.97 -12.37
#